data_AF-R6YWS6-F1
#
_entry.id   AF-R6YWS6-F1
#
_cell.length_a   1.000
_cell.length_b   1.000
_cell.length_c   1.000
_cell.angle_alpha   90.00
_cell.angle_beta   90.00
_cell.angle_gamma   90.00
#
_symmetry.space_group_name_H-M   'P 1'
#
loop_
_entity.id
_entity.type
_entity.pdbx_description
1 polymer ?
#
loop_
_entity_poly.entity_id
_entity_poly.type
_entity_poly.pdbx_seq_one_letter_code
_entity_poly.pdbx_strand_id
1 'polypeptide(L)'
;MMATKTKTTTVKKASTRTRKVVPTAELYIVNGGEAKFDKAHGFKKSVSPIYGVEEYSWTGKLTKGEVKFVRPTGTSVPTNNIYNSGITLIGKALHAFSIHNALVVTAEGSCDQIITYGNPDTKLEYVGDEEVHTVYVRVYDNANGGDLNDRWIALSID
;
A
#
# COMPACT_ATOMS: atom_id res chain seq x y z
N MET A 1 64.28 1.13 -36.42
CA MET A 1 63.15 0.71 -35.55
C MET A 1 62.28 1.93 -35.29
N MET A 2 61.07 2.00 -35.84
CA MET A 2 60.09 3.04 -35.52
C MET A 2 58.92 2.38 -34.76
N ALA A 3 58.60 2.91 -33.58
CA ALA A 3 57.50 2.43 -32.74
C ALA A 3 56.23 3.25 -33.02
N THR A 4 55.19 2.59 -33.52
CA THR A 4 53.87 3.17 -33.77
C THR A 4 53.08 3.22 -32.46
N LYS A 5 52.69 4.40 -31.99
CA LYS A 5 51.81 4.57 -30.82
C LYS A 5 50.35 4.48 -31.23
N THR A 6 49.67 3.42 -30.79
CA THR A 6 48.22 3.26 -30.96
C THR A 6 47.48 4.08 -29.88
N LYS A 7 46.71 5.10 -30.27
CA LYS A 7 45.79 5.80 -29.38
C LYS A 7 44.55 4.93 -29.14
N THR A 8 44.33 4.54 -27.89
CA THR A 8 43.10 3.87 -27.47
C THR A 8 42.05 4.94 -27.19
N THR A 9 40.96 4.94 -27.96
CA THR A 9 39.82 5.84 -27.75
C THR A 9 38.81 5.15 -26.84
N THR A 10 38.73 5.59 -25.59
CA THR A 10 37.72 5.10 -24.64
C THR A 10 36.37 5.74 -24.97
N VAL A 11 35.45 4.94 -25.53
CA VAL A 11 34.06 5.37 -25.76
C VAL A 11 33.35 5.40 -24.40
N LYS A 12 33.02 6.60 -23.90
CA LYS A 12 32.17 6.76 -22.71
C LYS A 12 30.76 6.27 -23.06
N LYS A 13 30.30 5.23 -22.35
CA LYS A 13 28.93 4.72 -22.44
C LYS A 13 27.95 5.84 -22.08
N ALA A 14 26.99 6.12 -22.96
CA ALA A 14 25.95 7.10 -22.68
C ALA A 14 25.15 6.68 -21.45
N SER A 15 25.07 7.56 -20.45
CA SER A 15 24.24 7.39 -19.27
C SER A 15 22.78 7.47 -19.69
N THR A 16 22.06 6.36 -19.62
CA THR A 16 20.61 6.32 -19.83
C THR A 16 19.96 7.04 -18.66
N ARG A 17 19.54 8.29 -18.88
CA ARG A 17 18.79 9.07 -17.90
C ARG A 17 17.46 8.36 -17.65
N THR A 18 17.35 7.60 -16.57
CA THR A 18 16.11 6.95 -16.16
C THR A 18 15.07 8.05 -15.96
N ARG A 19 14.04 8.07 -16.81
CA ARG A 19 12.94 9.01 -16.71
C ARG A 19 12.24 8.74 -15.38
N LYS A 20 12.35 9.69 -14.45
CA LYS A 20 11.68 9.62 -13.15
C LYS A 20 10.17 9.50 -13.41
N VAL A 21 9.58 8.35 -13.08
CA VAL A 21 8.14 8.13 -13.20
C VAL A 21 7.46 9.09 -12.23
N VAL A 22 6.53 9.90 -12.73
CA VAL A 22 5.75 10.81 -11.89
C VAL A 22 4.54 10.02 -11.40
N PRO A 23 4.36 9.83 -10.07
CA PRO A 23 3.20 9.16 -9.53
C PRO A 23 1.91 9.92 -9.92
N THR A 24 0.88 9.18 -10.34
CA THR A 24 -0.40 9.73 -10.79
C THR A 24 -1.57 9.46 -9.84
N ALA A 25 -1.34 8.66 -8.79
CA ALA A 25 -2.33 8.33 -7.76
C ALA A 25 -1.85 8.79 -6.38
N GLU A 26 -2.76 8.95 -5.43
CA GLU A 26 -2.45 9.35 -4.05
C GLU A 26 -2.18 8.16 -3.12
N LEU A 27 -2.53 6.94 -3.55
CA LEU A 27 -2.35 5.70 -2.80
C LEU A 27 -1.97 4.59 -3.77
N TYR A 28 -1.08 3.69 -3.33
CA TYR A 28 -0.61 2.55 -4.09
C TYR A 28 -0.62 1.29 -3.25
N ILE A 29 -0.85 0.14 -3.92
CA ILE A 29 -0.71 -1.18 -3.30
C ILE A 29 0.67 -1.77 -3.60
N VAL A 30 1.27 -2.41 -2.60
CA VAL A 30 2.48 -3.21 -2.73
C VAL A 30 2.16 -4.62 -2.26
N ASN A 31 2.26 -5.60 -3.15
CA ASN A 31 2.01 -7.01 -2.83
C ASN A 31 3.18 -7.87 -3.33
N GLY A 32 3.90 -8.50 -2.40
CA GLY A 32 4.97 -9.45 -2.72
C GLY A 32 6.24 -8.90 -3.38
N GLY A 33 6.58 -7.62 -3.21
CA GLY A 33 7.78 -7.06 -3.83
C GLY A 33 8.07 -5.59 -3.53
N GLU A 34 8.90 -4.97 -4.36
CA GLU A 34 9.22 -3.54 -4.27
C GLU A 34 8.02 -2.66 -4.64
N ALA A 35 7.93 -1.48 -4.02
CA ALA A 35 6.89 -0.51 -4.32
C ALA A 35 6.98 -0.01 -5.76
N LYS A 36 5.87 -0.12 -6.50
CA LYS A 36 5.75 0.39 -7.87
C LYS A 36 4.75 1.53 -7.90
N PHE A 37 5.23 2.72 -8.27
CA PHE A 37 4.42 3.93 -8.36
C PHE A 37 3.92 4.17 -9.79
N ASP A 38 3.26 3.17 -10.36
CA ASP A 38 2.70 3.21 -11.72
C ASP A 38 1.17 3.10 -11.73
N LYS A 39 0.55 3.32 -12.89
CA LYS A 39 -0.90 3.30 -13.03
C LYS A 39 -1.53 1.93 -12.69
N ALA A 40 -0.80 0.83 -12.81
CA ALA A 40 -1.31 -0.50 -12.54
C ALA A 40 -1.41 -0.81 -11.04
N HIS A 41 -0.68 -0.10 -10.19
CA HIS A 41 -0.68 -0.27 -8.73
C HIS A 41 -1.34 0.91 -7.99
N GLY A 42 -1.66 1.99 -8.70
CA GLY A 42 -2.28 3.17 -8.14
C GLY A 42 -3.79 3.03 -7.97
N PHE A 43 -4.31 3.43 -6.82
CA PHE A 43 -5.74 3.46 -6.54
C PHE A 43 -6.43 4.63 -7.27
N LYS A 44 -7.70 4.43 -7.60
CA LYS A 44 -8.63 5.48 -8.02
C LYS A 44 -9.36 6.02 -6.78
N LYS A 45 -9.43 7.34 -6.63
CA LYS A 45 -10.13 8.01 -5.54
C LYS A 45 -11.56 8.36 -5.96
N SER A 46 -12.52 8.09 -5.10
CA SER A 46 -13.95 8.34 -5.31
C SER A 46 -14.67 8.52 -3.97
N VAL A 47 -15.94 8.92 -4.00
CA VAL A 47 -16.81 8.88 -2.81
C VAL A 47 -17.50 7.52 -2.77
N SER A 48 -17.36 6.79 -1.67
CA SER A 48 -18.01 5.50 -1.48
C SER A 48 -19.53 5.67 -1.51
N PRO A 49 -20.27 4.93 -2.36
CA PRO A 49 -21.72 5.00 -2.41
C PRO A 49 -22.40 4.43 -1.16
N ILE A 50 -21.68 3.61 -0.39
CA ILE A 50 -22.19 2.96 0.84
C ILE A 50 -21.97 3.86 2.05
N TYR A 51 -20.77 4.43 2.16
CA TYR A 51 -20.36 5.14 3.38
C TYR A 51 -20.40 6.67 3.25
N GLY A 52 -20.55 7.21 2.03
CA GLY A 52 -20.59 8.66 1.80
C GLY A 52 -19.27 9.40 2.09
N VAL A 53 -18.16 8.66 2.25
CA VAL A 53 -16.82 9.20 2.53
C VAL A 53 -15.85 8.87 1.40
N GLU A 54 -14.71 9.54 1.39
CA GLU A 54 -13.61 9.25 0.46
C GLU A 54 -13.13 7.80 0.56
N GLU A 55 -12.99 7.15 -0.58
CA GLU A 55 -12.55 5.77 -0.73
C GLU A 55 -11.64 5.61 -1.95
N TYR A 56 -10.59 4.84 -1.74
CA TYR A 56 -9.64 4.42 -2.76
C TYR A 56 -10.02 3.02 -3.24
N SER A 57 -10.17 2.84 -4.56
CA SER A 57 -10.42 1.54 -5.18
C SER A 57 -9.31 1.13 -6.15
N TRP A 58 -8.89 -0.12 -6.08
CA TRP A 58 -7.91 -0.72 -6.99
C TRP A 58 -8.37 -2.11 -7.38
N THR A 59 -8.30 -2.46 -8.67
CA THR A 59 -8.61 -3.81 -9.15
C THR A 59 -7.37 -4.44 -9.73
N GLY A 60 -7.01 -5.62 -9.23
CA GLY A 60 -5.89 -6.40 -9.74
C GLY A 60 -5.72 -7.73 -9.03
N LYS A 61 -4.74 -8.51 -9.47
CA LYS A 61 -4.45 -9.82 -8.89
C LYS A 61 -3.70 -9.66 -7.56
N LEU A 62 -4.22 -10.26 -6.50
CA LEU A 62 -3.47 -10.44 -5.26
C LEU A 62 -2.73 -11.79 -5.28
N THR A 63 -1.53 -11.79 -4.72
CA THR A 63 -0.67 -12.95 -4.52
C THR A 63 -0.41 -13.12 -3.04
N LYS A 64 -0.22 -14.36 -2.58
CA LYS A 64 0.00 -14.65 -1.16
C LYS A 64 1.23 -13.92 -0.64
N GLY A 65 1.11 -13.35 0.56
CA GLY A 65 2.20 -12.65 1.24
C GLY A 65 1.87 -11.21 1.61
N GLU A 66 2.91 -10.48 2.03
CA GLU A 66 2.77 -9.15 2.62
C GLU A 66 2.11 -8.15 1.64
N VAL A 67 1.16 -7.38 2.19
CA VAL A 67 0.48 -6.28 1.52
C VAL A 67 0.72 -4.98 2.27
N LYS A 68 1.12 -3.93 1.56
CA LYS A 68 1.28 -2.58 2.10
C LYS A 68 0.54 -1.58 1.24
N PHE A 69 0.03 -0.53 1.87
CA PHE A 69 -0.44 0.65 1.17
C PHE A 69 0.56 1.78 1.39
N VAL A 70 0.86 2.53 0.34
CA VAL A 70 1.89 3.59 0.41
C VAL A 70 1.45 4.84 -0.34
N ARG A 71 1.85 5.99 0.19
CA ARG A 71 1.79 7.28 -0.51
C ARG A 71 2.87 7.35 -1.60
N PRO A 72 2.76 8.27 -2.58
CA PRO A 72 3.79 8.52 -3.60
C PRO A 72 5.21 8.78 -3.06
N THR A 73 5.30 9.24 -1.81
CA THR A 73 6.56 9.49 -1.10
C THR A 73 7.23 8.20 -0.60
N GLY A 74 6.55 7.06 -0.66
CA GLY A 74 6.96 5.80 -0.05
C GLY A 74 6.53 5.65 1.41
N THR A 75 5.81 6.63 1.97
CA THR A 75 5.29 6.57 3.34
C THR A 75 4.20 5.50 3.44
N SER A 76 4.31 4.59 4.41
CA SER A 76 3.29 3.57 4.69
C SER A 76 1.98 4.17 5.19
N VAL A 77 0.88 3.54 4.80
CA VAL A 77 -0.48 3.82 5.23
C VAL A 77 -1.10 2.50 5.75
N PRO A 78 -1.43 2.39 7.05
CA PRO A 78 -1.30 3.42 8.05
C PRO A 78 0.16 3.74 8.43
N THR A 79 0.39 4.91 9.03
CA THR A 79 1.69 5.28 9.59
C THR A 79 1.93 4.51 10.89
N ASN A 80 2.51 3.32 10.78
CA ASN A 80 2.75 2.36 11.88
C ASN A 80 3.68 2.86 13.02
N ASN A 81 3.97 4.16 13.14
CA ASN A 81 4.92 4.70 14.13
C ASN A 81 4.29 5.14 15.47
N ILE A 82 2.97 4.95 15.66
CA ILE A 82 2.25 5.38 16.87
C ILE A 82 1.32 4.28 17.36
N TYR A 83 1.23 4.09 18.69
CA TYR A 83 0.28 3.24 19.42
C TYR A 83 -1.21 3.64 19.25
N ASN A 84 -1.51 4.41 18.22
CA ASN A 84 -2.83 4.92 17.87
C ASN A 84 -3.20 4.60 16.41
N SER A 85 -2.35 3.91 15.66
CA SER A 85 -2.60 3.54 14.27
C SER A 85 -3.23 2.14 14.16
N GLY A 86 -3.82 1.81 13.03
CA GLY A 86 -4.48 0.51 12.91
C GLY A 86 -5.13 0.19 11.57
N ILE A 87 -5.62 -1.04 11.50
CA ILE A 87 -6.28 -1.61 10.34
C ILE A 87 -7.60 -2.22 10.80
N THR A 88 -8.70 -1.84 10.14
CA THR A 88 -9.98 -2.54 10.23
C THR A 88 -10.15 -3.41 8.98
N LEU A 89 -10.37 -4.72 9.16
CA LEU A 89 -10.84 -5.57 8.06
C LEU A 89 -12.36 -5.65 8.10
N ILE A 90 -13.01 -5.57 6.95
CA ILE A 90 -14.47 -5.54 6.82
C ILE A 90 -14.93 -6.57 5.79
N GLY A 91 -16.00 -7.31 6.12
CA GLY A 91 -16.64 -8.26 5.23
C GLY A 91 -15.68 -9.36 4.75
N LYS A 92 -15.61 -9.58 3.44
CA LYS A 92 -14.75 -10.62 2.84
C LYS A 92 -13.26 -10.47 3.16
N ALA A 93 -12.79 -9.25 3.46
CA ALA A 93 -11.40 -9.04 3.84
C ALA A 93 -11.02 -9.78 5.13
N LEU A 94 -11.99 -10.09 6.00
CA LEU A 94 -11.78 -10.90 7.22
C LEU A 94 -11.22 -12.30 6.95
N HIS A 95 -11.52 -12.86 5.78
CA HIS A 95 -11.15 -14.22 5.41
C HIS A 95 -9.98 -14.26 4.42
N ALA A 96 -9.71 -13.14 3.75
CA ALA A 96 -8.67 -13.02 2.74
C ALA A 96 -7.36 -12.44 3.27
N PHE A 97 -7.40 -11.75 4.42
CA PHE A 97 -6.24 -11.11 5.03
C PHE A 97 -6.01 -11.59 6.46
N SER A 98 -4.74 -11.63 6.84
CA SER A 98 -4.27 -11.84 8.20
C SER A 98 -3.48 -10.63 8.66
N ILE A 99 -3.62 -10.27 9.93
CA ILE A 99 -2.87 -9.18 10.56
C ILE A 99 -2.00 -9.78 11.66
N HIS A 100 -0.69 -9.54 11.55
CA HIS A 100 0.32 -10.05 12.46
C HIS A 100 0.87 -8.93 13.35
N ASN A 101 1.28 -9.28 14.57
CA ASN A 101 1.88 -8.36 15.54
C ASN A 101 1.02 -7.11 15.81
N ALA A 102 -0.29 -7.30 16.01
CA ALA A 102 -1.22 -6.23 16.35
C ALA A 102 -2.09 -6.63 17.54
N LEU A 103 -2.57 -5.65 18.29
CA LEU A 103 -3.63 -5.90 19.28
C LEU A 103 -4.95 -6.01 18.53
N VAL A 104 -5.54 -7.20 18.54
CA VAL A 104 -6.84 -7.46 17.90
C VAL A 104 -7.95 -7.18 18.91
N VAL A 105 -8.88 -6.33 18.51
CA VAL A 105 -10.13 -6.06 19.23
C VAL A 105 -11.27 -6.60 18.39
N THR A 106 -11.83 -7.72 18.81
CA THR A 106 -13.09 -8.24 18.29
C THR A 106 -14.22 -7.53 19.02
N ALA A 107 -15.04 -6.75 18.32
CA ALA A 107 -16.23 -6.18 18.92
C ALA A 107 -17.25 -7.30 19.17
N GLU A 108 -17.59 -7.56 20.43
CA GLU A 108 -18.75 -8.41 20.77
C GLU A 108 -20.00 -7.82 20.08
N GLY A 109 -20.51 -8.51 19.06
CA GLY A 109 -21.69 -8.11 18.29
C GLY A 109 -21.46 -7.54 16.89
N SER A 110 -20.21 -7.26 16.47
CA SER A 110 -19.91 -6.88 15.07
C SER A 110 -19.29 -8.07 14.35
N CYS A 111 -20.13 -8.89 13.73
CA CYS A 111 -19.71 -10.13 13.06
C CYS A 111 -18.97 -9.89 11.73
N ASP A 112 -18.92 -8.64 11.27
CA ASP A 112 -18.51 -8.24 9.92
C ASP A 112 -17.24 -7.38 9.89
N GLN A 113 -16.58 -7.18 11.05
CA GLN A 113 -15.32 -6.45 11.11
C GLN A 113 -14.41 -6.93 12.24
N ILE A 114 -13.10 -6.78 12.04
CA ILE A 114 -12.11 -6.81 13.13
C ILE A 114 -11.37 -5.48 13.15
N ILE A 115 -11.13 -4.97 14.35
CA ILE A 115 -10.41 -3.72 14.59
C ILE A 115 -9.04 -4.12 15.15
N THR A 116 -7.97 -3.67 14.53
CA THR A 116 -6.61 -3.97 15.01
C THR A 116 -5.83 -2.70 15.26
N TYR A 117 -5.20 -2.63 16.44
CA TYR A 117 -4.26 -1.56 16.78
C TYR A 117 -2.85 -2.01 16.44
N GLY A 118 -2.22 -1.24 15.55
CA GLY A 118 -0.90 -1.52 15.02
C GLY A 118 0.23 -0.98 15.89
N ASN A 119 1.43 -1.48 15.61
CA ASN A 119 2.72 -1.01 16.08
C ASN A 119 3.74 -1.13 14.92
N PRO A 120 5.00 -0.70 15.08
CA PRO A 120 5.99 -0.73 14.00
C PRO A 120 6.23 -2.11 13.36
N ASP A 121 5.96 -3.21 14.08
CA ASP A 121 6.14 -4.58 13.61
C ASP A 121 4.86 -5.20 13.03
N THR A 122 3.75 -4.45 13.00
CA THR A 122 2.48 -4.92 12.44
C THR A 122 2.57 -5.16 10.95
N LYS A 123 2.08 -6.32 10.50
CA LYS A 123 2.06 -6.72 9.09
C LYS A 123 0.68 -7.14 8.65
N LEU A 124 0.27 -6.68 7.47
CA LEU A 124 -0.90 -7.15 6.76
C LEU A 124 -0.44 -8.17 5.71
N GLU A 125 -1.04 -9.34 5.70
CA GLU A 125 -0.72 -10.42 4.77
C GLU A 125 -1.98 -10.87 4.04
N TYR A 126 -1.88 -11.02 2.72
CA TYR A 126 -2.91 -11.66 1.91
C TYR A 126 -2.73 -13.17 1.98
N VAL A 127 -3.74 -13.88 2.47
CA VAL A 127 -3.73 -15.34 2.70
C VAL A 127 -4.77 -16.09 1.86
N GLY A 128 -5.62 -15.36 1.15
CA GLY A 128 -6.64 -15.91 0.25
C GLY A 128 -6.07 -16.56 -1.01
N ASP A 129 -6.96 -17.00 -1.89
CA ASP A 129 -6.60 -17.58 -3.18
C ASP A 129 -6.06 -16.52 -4.14
N GLU A 130 -5.16 -16.91 -5.04
CA GLU A 130 -4.52 -15.95 -5.94
C GLU A 130 -5.45 -15.54 -7.09
N GLU A 131 -6.33 -14.58 -6.83
CA GLU A 131 -7.34 -14.13 -7.77
C GLU A 131 -7.37 -12.60 -7.92
N VAL A 132 -8.18 -12.12 -8.86
CA VAL A 132 -8.39 -10.70 -9.09
C VAL A 132 -9.45 -10.21 -8.12
N HIS A 133 -9.09 -9.21 -7.32
CA HIS A 133 -10.00 -8.50 -6.44
C HIS A 133 -10.03 -7.03 -6.77
N THR A 134 -11.16 -6.41 -6.47
CA THR A 134 -11.28 -4.99 -6.21
C THR A 134 -11.08 -4.75 -4.71
N VAL A 135 -9.98 -4.09 -4.40
CA VAL A 135 -9.60 -3.66 -3.06
C VAL A 135 -10.11 -2.25 -2.82
N TYR A 136 -10.82 -2.06 -1.71
CA TYR A 136 -11.34 -0.78 -1.25
C TYR A 136 -10.64 -0.38 0.04
N VAL A 137 -10.10 0.84 0.08
CA VAL A 137 -9.38 1.40 1.23
C VAL A 137 -9.96 2.76 1.57
N ARG A 138 -10.38 2.93 2.81
CA ARG A 138 -10.69 4.25 3.40
C ARG A 138 -9.59 4.59 4.39
N VAL A 139 -9.02 5.78 4.26
CA VAL A 139 -7.94 6.26 5.13
C VAL A 139 -8.52 7.30 6.07
N TYR A 140 -8.28 7.13 7.37
CA TYR A 140 -8.76 8.03 8.42
C TYR A 140 -7.59 8.62 9.20
N ASP A 141 -7.68 9.91 9.47
CA ASP A 141 -6.76 10.64 10.32
C ASP A 141 -7.24 10.66 11.78
N ASN A 142 -6.41 11.25 12.66
CA ASN A 142 -6.83 11.52 14.02
C ASN A 142 -7.97 12.55 14.06
N ALA A 143 -8.95 12.35 14.95
CA ALA A 143 -10.10 13.25 15.13
C ALA A 143 -9.73 14.68 15.58
N ASN A 144 -8.45 14.92 15.96
CA ASN A 144 -7.98 16.20 16.50
C ASN A 144 -7.48 17.21 15.44
N GLY A 145 -7.81 17.02 14.15
CA GLY A 145 -7.92 18.12 13.17
C GLY A 145 -6.66 18.91 12.80
N GLY A 146 -5.45 18.45 13.16
CA GLY A 146 -4.21 19.20 12.91
C GLY A 146 -3.38 18.70 11.73
N ASP A 147 -3.17 17.38 11.64
CA ASP A 147 -2.26 16.77 10.66
C ASP A 147 -2.92 15.57 9.98
N LEU A 148 -2.88 15.55 8.64
CA LEU A 148 -3.11 14.34 7.86
C LEU A 148 -1.99 13.35 8.23
N ASN A 149 -2.33 12.32 9.00
CA ASN A 149 -1.36 11.39 9.55
C ASN A 149 -1.58 9.96 9.09
N ASP A 150 -2.56 9.69 8.22
CA ASP A 150 -2.79 8.37 7.62
C ASP A 150 -2.84 7.30 8.72
N ARG A 151 -3.56 7.60 9.81
CA ARG A 151 -3.47 6.84 11.06
C ARG A 151 -4.14 5.48 10.95
N TRP A 152 -5.25 5.41 10.23
CA TRP A 152 -6.09 4.22 10.22
C TRP A 152 -6.56 3.89 8.82
N ILE A 153 -6.64 2.60 8.50
CA ILE A 153 -7.32 2.15 7.28
C ILE A 153 -8.50 1.25 7.59
N ALA A 154 -9.58 1.40 6.84
CA ALA A 154 -10.63 0.39 6.73
C ALA A 154 -10.51 -0.28 5.35
N LEU A 155 -10.33 -1.61 5.37
CA LEU A 155 -10.04 -2.44 4.21
C LEU A 155 -11.21 -3.40 3.95
N SER A 156 -11.70 -3.40 2.72
CA SER A 156 -12.67 -4.39 2.21
C SER A 156 -12.31 -4.83 0.79
N ILE A 157 -12.85 -5.97 0.37
CA ILE A 157 -12.75 -6.51 -0.99
C ILE A 157 -14.14 -6.98 -1.47
N ASP A 158 -14.33 -7.09 -2.79
CA ASP A 158 -15.60 -7.50 -3.42
C ASP A 158 -15.99 -8.96 -3.26
#